data_AF-A0A7S4Q8U2-F1
#
_entry.id   AF-A0A7S4Q8U2-F1
#
_cell.length_a   1.000
_cell.length_b   1.000
_cell.length_c   1.000
_cell.angle_alpha   90.00
_cell.angle_beta   90.00
_cell.angle_gamma   90.00
#
_symmetry.space_group_name_H-M   'P 1'
#
loop_
_entity.id
_entity.type
_entity.pdbx_description
1 polymer ?
#
loop_
_entity_poly.entity_id
_entity_poly.type
_entity_poly.pdbx_seq_one_letter_code
_entity_poly.pdbx_strand_id
1 'polypeptide(L)'
;MRCSQAVCVAMLVLAAGAEAGTSFLRSVPGPKDRAQCCTTCHRFGMESLGKWNPAFASITNPVECCDTCDKVFVKLARTSMLQTSPTMTSQQCKTICHRFGMKSLGGDFAALTNPVECAALCDKTYT
;
A
#
# COMPACT_ATOMS: atom_id res chain seq x y z
N MET A 1 21.26 69.43 -22.98
CA MET A 1 21.30 69.41 -21.49
C MET A 1 19.87 69.68 -21.01
N ARG A 2 19.08 68.62 -20.74
CA ARG A 2 18.53 68.21 -19.42
C ARG A 2 17.50 69.18 -18.80
N CYS A 3 16.21 68.85 -18.87
CA CYS A 3 15.35 68.44 -17.73
C CYS A 3 13.83 68.56 -18.03
N SER A 4 13.05 67.80 -17.23
CA SER A 4 11.58 67.78 -17.06
C SER A 4 10.83 66.81 -17.99
N GLN A 5 10.71 65.53 -17.59
CA GLN A 5 9.76 64.92 -16.65
C GLN A 5 8.40 64.54 -17.30
N ALA A 6 8.12 63.24 -17.22
CA ALA A 6 6.81 62.65 -16.99
C ALA A 6 5.69 62.94 -18.00
N VAL A 7 5.69 62.27 -19.16
CA VAL A 7 4.44 61.87 -19.81
C VAL A 7 4.60 60.50 -20.48
N CYS A 8 3.89 59.53 -19.91
CA CYS A 8 3.23 58.37 -20.54
C CYS A 8 3.68 57.94 -21.94
N VAL A 9 4.21 56.72 -22.09
CA VAL A 9 3.78 55.67 -23.05
C VAL A 9 4.57 54.41 -22.62
N ALA A 10 4.08 53.53 -21.74
CA ALA A 10 3.16 52.43 -22.07
C ALA A 10 3.37 51.84 -23.47
N MET A 11 4.57 51.32 -23.76
CA MET A 11 4.78 50.37 -24.88
C MET A 11 5.08 48.99 -24.31
N LEU A 12 4.02 48.20 -24.29
CA LEU A 12 3.93 46.78 -23.97
C LEU A 12 4.98 45.95 -24.73
N VAL A 13 5.96 45.40 -24.00
CA VAL A 13 6.73 44.24 -24.46
C VAL A 13 6.58 43.14 -23.41
N LEU A 14 5.49 42.38 -23.51
CA LEU A 14 5.23 41.14 -22.77
C LEU A 14 4.70 40.10 -23.75
N ALA A 15 5.63 39.42 -24.42
CA ALA A 15 5.37 38.17 -25.13
C ALA A 15 6.56 37.23 -24.88
N ALA A 16 6.69 36.77 -23.63
CA ALA A 16 7.53 35.64 -23.28
C ALA A 16 6.61 34.47 -22.94
N GLY A 17 6.68 33.44 -23.80
CA GLY A 17 6.31 32.05 -23.55
C GLY A 17 5.05 31.79 -22.72
N ALA A 18 3.94 31.51 -23.41
CA ALA A 18 2.96 30.58 -22.86
C ALA A 18 3.64 29.21 -22.78
N GLU A 19 4.24 28.91 -21.63
CA GLU A 19 4.48 27.52 -21.24
C GLU A 19 3.12 26.84 -21.21
N ALA A 20 2.88 26.04 -22.25
CA ALA A 20 1.83 25.06 -22.26
C ALA A 20 1.96 24.25 -20.98
N GLY A 21 1.10 24.56 -20.01
CA GLY A 21 0.85 23.75 -18.83
C GLY A 21 0.27 22.44 -19.33
N THR A 22 1.15 21.56 -19.82
CA THR A 22 0.85 20.15 -20.03
C THR A 22 0.29 19.67 -18.72
N SER A 23 -1.02 19.41 -18.74
CA SER A 23 -1.73 18.68 -17.70
C SER A 23 -1.03 17.33 -17.57
N PHE A 24 0.02 17.28 -16.77
CA PHE A 24 0.59 16.03 -16.31
C PHE A 24 -0.52 15.45 -15.44
N LEU A 25 -1.30 14.53 -16.02
CA LEU A 25 -2.14 13.61 -15.26
C LEU A 25 -1.19 12.88 -14.32
N ARG A 26 -0.96 13.50 -13.15
CA ARG A 26 -0.15 12.98 -12.07
C ARG A 26 -0.99 11.85 -11.52
N SER A 27 -0.87 10.66 -12.11
CA SER A 27 -1.34 9.43 -11.48
C SER A 27 -0.61 9.35 -10.16
N VAL A 28 -1.27 9.78 -9.09
CA VAL A 28 -0.72 9.70 -7.73
C VAL A 28 -0.52 8.21 -7.46
N PRO A 29 0.72 7.75 -7.25
CA PRO A 29 0.95 6.36 -6.95
C PRO A 29 0.26 6.03 -5.62
N GLY A 30 -0.70 5.12 -5.68
CA GLY A 30 -1.44 4.68 -4.51
C GLY A 30 -0.65 3.66 -3.67
N PRO A 31 -1.19 3.30 -2.50
CA PRO A 31 -0.62 2.24 -1.67
C PRO A 31 -0.57 0.90 -2.43
N LYS A 32 0.51 0.14 -2.19
CA LYS A 32 0.76 -1.16 -2.85
C LYS A 32 -0.05 -2.30 -2.24
N ASP A 33 -0.39 -2.17 -0.96
CA ASP A 33 -1.06 -3.20 -0.18
C ASP A 33 -1.93 -2.58 0.93
N ARG A 34 -2.75 -3.42 1.56
CA ARG A 34 -3.66 -3.03 2.64
C ARG A 34 -2.92 -2.35 3.81
N ALA A 35 -1.75 -2.85 4.19
CA ALA A 35 -1.02 -2.32 5.33
C ALA A 35 -0.50 -0.90 5.03
N GLN A 36 0.11 -0.69 3.85
CA GLN A 36 0.50 0.63 3.36
C GLN A 36 -0.69 1.60 3.27
N CYS A 37 -1.85 1.13 2.82
CA CYS A 37 -3.09 1.92 2.78
C CYS A 37 -3.52 2.38 4.18
N CYS A 38 -3.60 1.45 5.14
CA CYS A 38 -3.95 1.76 6.53
C CYS A 38 -2.95 2.69 7.21
N THR A 39 -1.63 2.49 7.00
CA THR A 39 -0.61 3.40 7.51
C THR A 39 -0.82 4.81 6.96
N THR A 40 -1.20 4.94 5.68
CA THR A 40 -1.50 6.24 5.07
C THR A 40 -2.74 6.87 5.70
N CYS A 41 -3.80 6.10 5.94
CA CYS A 41 -4.99 6.56 6.67
C CYS A 41 -4.64 7.12 8.07
N HIS A 42 -3.87 6.37 8.87
CA HIS A 42 -3.45 6.80 10.21
C HIS A 42 -2.51 8.00 10.20
N ARG A 43 -1.82 8.27 9.09
CA ARG A 43 -0.99 9.47 8.87
C ARG A 43 -1.78 10.63 8.26
N PHE A 44 -3.12 10.60 8.34
CA PHE A 44 -4.03 11.60 7.79
C PHE A 44 -3.90 11.80 6.27
N GLY A 45 -3.48 10.76 5.53
CA GLY A 45 -3.30 10.80 4.07
C GLY A 45 -4.58 10.64 3.24
N MET A 46 -5.76 10.82 3.83
CA MET A 46 -7.06 10.56 3.18
C MET A 46 -7.27 11.41 1.92
N GLU A 47 -6.82 12.67 1.91
CA GLU A 47 -6.90 13.52 0.71
C GLU A 47 -6.07 12.95 -0.45
N SER A 48 -4.88 12.42 -0.16
CA SER A 48 -4.03 11.78 -1.17
C SER A 48 -4.62 10.47 -1.66
N LEU A 49 -5.24 9.71 -0.75
CA LEU A 49 -5.98 8.50 -1.10
C LEU A 49 -7.23 8.81 -1.92
N GLY A 50 -7.93 9.91 -1.66
CA GLY A 50 -9.09 10.36 -2.44
C GLY A 50 -8.74 10.75 -3.89
N LYS A 51 -7.54 11.30 -4.11
CA LYS A 51 -6.99 11.56 -5.45
C LYS A 51 -6.61 10.26 -6.18
N TRP A 52 -6.23 9.22 -5.44
CA TRP A 52 -5.87 7.91 -5.99
C TRP A 52 -7.10 7.04 -6.29
N ASN A 53 -8.06 6.99 -5.36
CA ASN A 53 -9.27 6.19 -5.47
C ASN A 53 -10.46 6.97 -4.85
N PRO A 54 -11.54 7.21 -5.62
CA PRO A 54 -12.66 8.02 -5.18
C PRO A 54 -13.39 7.45 -3.95
N ALA A 55 -13.21 6.16 -3.62
CA ALA A 55 -13.75 5.56 -2.41
C ALA A 55 -13.27 6.25 -1.11
N PHE A 56 -12.14 6.96 -1.15
CA PHE A 56 -11.56 7.66 0.00
C PHE A 56 -11.84 9.16 0.01
N ALA A 57 -12.44 9.72 -1.04
CA ALA A 57 -12.60 11.17 -1.19
C ALA A 57 -13.48 11.81 -0.11
N SER A 58 -14.41 11.04 0.47
CA SER A 58 -15.34 11.51 1.51
C SER A 58 -14.99 11.01 2.90
N ILE A 59 -13.85 10.33 3.08
CA ILE A 59 -13.48 9.72 4.36
C ILE A 59 -12.61 10.70 5.16
N THR A 60 -13.03 10.98 6.39
CA THR A 60 -12.32 11.88 7.31
C THR A 60 -11.84 11.17 8.58
N ASN A 61 -12.25 9.91 8.77
CA ASN A 61 -11.88 9.12 9.94
C ASN A 61 -10.85 8.04 9.56
N PRO A 62 -9.71 7.94 10.26
CA PRO A 62 -8.66 6.98 9.93
C PRO A 62 -9.09 5.51 10.11
N VAL A 63 -10.01 5.22 11.03
CA VAL A 63 -10.56 3.86 11.23
C VAL A 63 -11.47 3.48 10.05
N GLU A 64 -12.36 4.38 9.63
CA GLU A 64 -13.23 4.18 8.46
C GLU A 64 -12.42 4.09 7.15
N CYS A 65 -11.33 4.86 7.06
CA CYS A 65 -10.37 4.78 5.96
C CYS A 65 -9.73 3.39 5.88
N CYS A 66 -9.32 2.84 7.03
CA CYS A 66 -8.80 1.48 7.10
C CYS A 66 -9.82 0.41 6.68
N ASP A 67 -11.07 0.53 7.10
CA ASP A 67 -12.16 -0.37 6.66
C ASP A 67 -12.37 -0.31 5.13
N THR A 68 -12.19 0.88 4.55
CA THR A 68 -12.24 1.06 3.10
C THR A 68 -11.00 0.48 2.40
N CYS A 69 -9.81 0.55 3.01
CA CYS A 69 -8.63 -0.18 2.55
C CYS A 69 -8.91 -1.69 2.49
N ASP A 70 -9.56 -2.27 3.50
CA ASP A 70 -9.98 -3.68 3.48
C ASP A 70 -10.87 -3.97 2.26
N LYS A 71 -11.90 -3.16 2.02
CA LYS A 71 -12.80 -3.35 0.87
C LYS A 71 -12.08 -3.27 -0.48
N VAL A 72 -11.17 -2.30 -0.64
CA VAL A 72 -10.42 -2.11 -1.89
C VAL A 72 -9.42 -3.25 -2.10
N PHE A 73 -8.63 -3.58 -1.08
CA PHE A 73 -7.58 -4.59 -1.20
C PHE A 73 -8.08 -6.03 -1.10
N VAL A 74 -9.25 -6.31 -0.51
CA VAL A 74 -9.92 -7.62 -0.63
C VAL A 74 -10.46 -7.82 -2.05
N LYS A 75 -10.91 -6.77 -2.72
CA LYS A 75 -11.31 -6.84 -4.14
C LYS A 75 -10.10 -7.16 -5.04
N LEU A 76 -8.95 -6.56 -4.76
CA LEU A 76 -7.67 -6.89 -5.40
C LEU A 76 -7.16 -8.28 -5.00
N ALA A 77 -7.34 -8.70 -3.74
CA ALA A 77 -6.98 -10.04 -3.29
C ALA A 77 -7.81 -11.08 -4.03
N ARG A 78 -9.13 -10.92 -4.17
CA ARG A 78 -9.97 -11.85 -4.97
C ARG A 78 -9.58 -11.91 -6.44
N THR A 79 -9.05 -10.84 -7.01
CA THR A 79 -8.48 -10.88 -8.38
C THR A 79 -7.03 -11.38 -8.42
N SER A 80 -6.31 -11.34 -7.30
CA SER A 80 -4.96 -11.87 -7.11
C SER A 80 -4.92 -13.26 -6.43
N MET A 81 -6.06 -13.85 -6.05
CA MET A 81 -6.17 -15.18 -5.40
C MET A 81 -5.99 -16.33 -6.39
N LEU A 82 -5.24 -16.08 -7.46
CA LEU A 82 -4.31 -17.07 -7.99
C LEU A 82 -2.95 -16.96 -7.29
N GLN A 83 -2.93 -16.51 -6.02
CA GLN A 83 -1.83 -16.77 -5.10
C GLN A 83 -1.97 -18.22 -4.67
N THR A 84 -1.26 -19.10 -5.38
CA THR A 84 -0.82 -20.41 -4.90
C THR A 84 -0.67 -20.35 -3.39
N SER A 85 -1.53 -21.09 -2.68
CA SER A 85 -1.25 -21.51 -1.31
C SER A 85 0.22 -21.89 -1.25
N PRO A 86 1.05 -21.27 -0.38
CA PRO A 86 2.47 -21.58 -0.36
C PRO A 86 2.58 -23.10 -0.23
N THR A 87 3.17 -23.74 -1.22
CA THR A 87 3.56 -25.14 -1.15
C THR A 87 4.45 -25.23 0.09
N MET A 88 3.88 -25.66 1.20
CA MET A 88 4.52 -25.59 2.51
C MET A 88 5.74 -26.49 2.44
N THR A 89 6.93 -25.90 2.48
CA THR A 89 8.19 -26.65 2.45
C THR A 89 8.54 -27.15 3.84
N SER A 90 9.33 -28.23 3.95
CA SER A 90 9.86 -28.69 5.25
C SER A 90 10.53 -27.55 6.03
N GLN A 91 11.28 -26.66 5.35
CA GLN A 91 11.95 -25.52 5.99
C GLN A 91 10.97 -24.49 6.59
N GLN A 92 9.87 -24.22 5.87
CA GLN A 92 8.81 -23.34 6.38
C GLN A 92 8.09 -23.97 7.58
N CYS A 93 7.78 -25.25 7.52
CA CYS A 93 7.19 -26.01 8.63
C CYS A 93 8.12 -25.98 9.86
N LYS A 94 9.42 -26.25 9.70
CA LYS A 94 10.42 -26.18 10.79
C LYS A 94 10.49 -24.81 11.44
N THR A 95 10.47 -23.74 10.63
CA THR A 95 10.47 -22.38 11.14
C THR A 95 9.24 -22.12 12.02
N ILE A 96 8.07 -22.62 11.62
CA ILE A 96 6.85 -22.53 12.42
C ILE A 96 7.00 -23.33 13.73
N CYS A 97 7.54 -24.55 13.68
CA CYS A 97 7.85 -25.36 14.87
C CYS A 97 8.76 -24.62 15.87
N HIS A 98 9.87 -24.05 15.39
CA HIS A 98 10.81 -23.30 16.23
C HIS A 98 10.21 -22.03 16.85
N ARG A 99 9.16 -21.47 16.24
CA ARG A 99 8.39 -20.34 16.76
C ARG A 99 7.20 -20.77 17.63
N PHE A 100 7.19 -22.02 18.09
CA PHE A 100 6.09 -22.60 18.87
C PHE A 100 4.71 -22.54 18.17
N GLY A 101 4.69 -22.49 16.83
CA GLY A 101 3.48 -22.41 16.01
C GLY A 101 2.83 -23.75 15.71
N MET A 102 3.09 -24.77 16.52
CA MET A 102 2.73 -26.18 16.27
C MET A 102 1.21 -26.36 16.09
N LYS A 103 0.42 -25.63 16.88
CA LYS A 103 -1.06 -25.62 16.78
C LYS A 103 -1.59 -25.05 15.47
N SER A 104 -0.78 -24.24 14.76
CA SER A 104 -1.15 -23.63 13.48
C SER A 104 -0.86 -24.53 12.28
N LEU A 105 -0.13 -25.63 12.47
CA LEU A 105 0.28 -26.55 11.39
C LEU A 105 -0.77 -27.65 11.10
N GLY A 106 -1.76 -27.85 11.98
CA GLY A 106 -2.83 -28.82 11.81
C GLY A 106 -2.84 -29.93 12.87
N GLY A 107 -3.69 -30.94 12.66
CA GLY A 107 -3.97 -32.00 13.64
C GLY A 107 -2.73 -32.78 14.10
N ASP A 108 -1.89 -33.23 13.16
CA ASP A 108 -0.69 -34.01 13.45
C ASP A 108 0.35 -33.24 14.30
N PHE A 109 0.31 -31.91 14.25
CA PHE A 109 1.21 -31.03 14.99
C PHE A 109 0.58 -30.47 16.27
N ALA A 110 -0.74 -30.50 16.40
CA ALA A 110 -1.46 -29.92 17.54
C ALA A 110 -1.21 -30.68 18.86
N ALA A 111 -0.90 -31.98 18.77
CA ALA A 111 -0.53 -32.81 19.91
C ALA A 111 0.95 -32.65 20.32
N LEU A 112 1.77 -32.04 19.47
CA LEU A 112 3.19 -31.85 19.73
C LEU A 112 3.41 -30.61 20.60
N THR A 113 4.22 -30.76 21.65
CA THR A 113 4.69 -29.67 22.52
C THR A 113 6.19 -29.43 22.41
N ASN A 114 6.94 -30.35 21.79
CA ASN A 114 8.37 -30.23 21.58
C ASN A 114 8.69 -29.78 20.14
N PRO A 115 9.39 -28.64 19.95
CA PRO A 115 9.74 -28.13 18.63
C PRO A 115 10.67 -29.06 17.83
N VAL A 116 11.47 -29.90 18.50
CA VAL A 116 12.36 -30.89 17.86
C VAL A 116 11.53 -32.01 17.21
N GLU A 117 10.51 -32.51 17.91
CA GLU A 117 9.60 -33.54 17.38
C GLU A 117 8.75 -33.00 16.21
N CYS A 118 8.33 -31.74 16.31
CA CYS A 118 7.63 -31.04 15.23
C CYS A 118 8.51 -30.89 13.99
N ALA A 119 9.78 -30.49 14.15
CA ALA A 119 10.71 -30.39 13.03
C ALA A 119 10.95 -31.74 12.35
N ALA A 120 11.04 -32.83 13.12
CA ALA A 120 11.17 -34.18 12.56
C ALA A 120 9.91 -34.64 11.80
N LEU A 121 8.72 -34.22 12.24
CA LEU A 121 7.48 -34.48 11.51
C LEU A 121 7.41 -33.66 10.21
N CYS A 122 7.91 -32.42 10.20
CA CYS A 122 7.96 -31.60 8.99
C CYS A 122 8.73 -32.28 7.85
N ASP A 123 9.86 -32.94 8.15
CA ASP A 123 10.64 -33.67 7.13
C ASP A 123 9.89 -34.86 6.54
N LYS A 124 9.00 -35.48 7.33
CA LYS A 124 8.17 -36.60 6.89
C LYS A 124 6.96 -36.15 6.06
N THR A 125 6.36 -35.01 6.43
CA THR A 125 5.10 -34.54 5.84
C THR A 125 5.32 -33.65 4.61
N TYR A 126 6.41 -32.89 4.57
CA TYR A 126 6.67 -31.86 3.56
C TYR A 126 8.01 -32.14 2.83
N THR A 127 8.08 -33.30 2.17
CA THR A 127 9.17 -33.71 1.24
C THR A 127 9.01 -33.04 -0.13
#